data_AF-A0A3A5PIQ3-F1
#
_entry.id   AF-A0A3A5PIQ3-F1
#
_cell.length_a   1.000
_cell.length_b   1.000
_cell.length_c   1.000
_cell.angle_alpha   90.00
_cell.angle_beta   90.00
_cell.angle_gamma   90.00
#
_symmetry.space_group_name_H-M   'P 1'
#
loop_
_entity.id
_entity.type
_entity.pdbx_description
1 polymer ?
#
loop_
_entity_poly.entity_id
_entity_poly.type
_entity_poly.pdbx_seq_one_letter_code
_entity_poly.pdbx_strand_id
1 'polypeptide(L)'
;MKQVLHFNKVIKFVIIFGDLCLLNIIFISLYHIFDYQTLGNEFTHSLSQLLVLLNLVYLLCNYSNGVVLHERIVRPERIVRRALRNTTFHATLFISLATLADIGTSSLRFFTCFYSIFFICLAIYRLLFRYLLKKYREHGGNSRTVILIGSNKNMTELYQEMTGDPTTGFRITGYFCDVPSDDFPEDVPYLGQPKEVVTYLQQHHIEQVYCCLPSARSHEILPIINYCENHLIRFYSVPNIRNYLHRRMHFEMFGNIPVLTIREEPLAQMENRLLKRAFDLFFSLVFLCTVFPFVYIIIGTAIKLSSPGPIFFKQKRSGENGNEFWCYKFRSMRVNIDSDELQATANDPRKTKIGDFIRKASIDELPQFINVLLGQMSVVGPRPHMLKHTEEYSRLIDKYMVRHLVKPGITGWAQVTGYRGETKELWQMEGRVQRDVWYLEHWTFLLDLYIIYKTIRNAIQGEKEAY
;
A
#
# COMPACT_ATOMS: atom_id res chain seq x y z
N MET A 1 9.48 -27.82 15.77
CA MET A 1 8.50 -27.40 14.73
C MET A 1 7.03 -27.70 15.07
N LYS A 2 6.68 -28.94 15.47
CA LYS A 2 5.29 -29.36 15.74
C LYS A 2 4.56 -28.45 16.75
N GLN A 3 5.12 -28.15 17.93
CA GLN A 3 4.43 -27.35 18.95
C GLN A 3 4.07 -25.90 18.55
N VAL A 4 4.89 -25.21 17.74
CA VAL A 4 4.65 -23.79 17.38
C VAL A 4 3.62 -23.65 16.26
N LEU A 5 3.76 -24.46 15.21
CA LEU A 5 2.73 -24.58 14.18
C LEU A 5 1.42 -25.08 14.82
N HIS A 6 1.51 -25.99 15.78
CA HIS A 6 0.34 -26.47 16.52
C HIS A 6 -0.31 -25.35 17.34
N PHE A 7 0.44 -24.56 18.13
CA PHE A 7 -0.15 -23.50 18.96
C PHE A 7 -0.76 -22.37 18.12
N ASN A 8 -0.09 -21.92 17.05
CA ASN A 8 -0.67 -20.91 16.15
C ASN A 8 -1.90 -21.45 15.39
N LYS A 9 -1.87 -22.73 14.97
CA LYS A 9 -3.03 -23.40 14.37
C LYS A 9 -4.17 -23.55 15.37
N VAL A 10 -3.88 -23.88 16.63
CA VAL A 10 -4.86 -23.98 17.71
C VAL A 10 -5.48 -22.62 18.01
N ILE A 11 -4.68 -21.55 18.15
CA ILE A 11 -5.21 -20.19 18.29
C ILE A 11 -6.12 -19.84 17.10
N LYS A 12 -5.64 -20.08 15.87
CA LYS A 12 -6.42 -19.80 14.66
C LYS A 12 -7.74 -20.59 14.66
N PHE A 13 -7.70 -21.86 15.03
CA PHE A 13 -8.86 -22.72 15.12
C PHE A 13 -9.85 -22.24 16.18
N VAL A 14 -9.38 -21.94 17.40
CA VAL A 14 -10.20 -21.42 18.50
C VAL A 14 -10.89 -20.12 18.12
N ILE A 15 -10.19 -19.20 17.44
CA ILE A 15 -10.77 -17.93 17.00
C ILE A 15 -11.83 -18.16 15.93
N ILE A 16 -11.54 -18.96 14.89
CA ILE A 16 -12.51 -19.24 13.82
C ILE A 16 -13.74 -19.95 14.40
N PHE A 17 -13.54 -20.90 15.31
CA PHE A 17 -14.62 -21.59 15.99
C PHE A 17 -15.48 -20.61 16.81
N GLY A 18 -14.85 -19.73 17.59
CA GLY A 18 -15.57 -18.69 18.34
C GLY A 18 -16.31 -17.70 17.44
N ASP A 19 -15.71 -17.31 16.31
CA ASP A 19 -16.34 -16.47 15.31
C ASP A 19 -17.61 -17.13 14.73
N LEU A 20 -17.55 -18.43 14.40
CA LEU A 20 -18.72 -19.21 13.94
C LEU A 20 -19.78 -19.34 15.04
N CYS A 21 -19.39 -19.61 16.28
CA CYS A 21 -20.35 -19.64 17.40
C CYS A 21 -21.09 -18.31 17.53
N LEU A 22 -20.38 -17.18 17.51
CA LEU A 22 -20.98 -15.85 17.57
C LEU A 22 -21.92 -15.60 16.38
N LEU A 23 -21.49 -15.97 15.18
CA LEU A 23 -22.28 -15.82 13.96
C LEU A 23 -23.63 -16.54 14.09
N ASN A 24 -23.61 -17.81 14.50
CA ASN A 24 -24.83 -18.63 14.63
C ASN A 24 -25.70 -18.19 15.81
N ILE A 25 -25.10 -17.91 16.99
CA ILE A 25 -25.86 -17.47 18.18
C ILE A 25 -26.60 -16.17 17.86
N ILE A 26 -25.92 -15.17 17.30
CA ILE A 26 -26.56 -13.88 16.99
C ILE A 26 -27.64 -14.05 15.92
N PHE A 27 -27.41 -14.89 14.90
CA PHE A 27 -28.40 -15.14 13.86
C PHE A 27 -29.67 -15.80 14.43
N ILE A 28 -29.50 -16.88 15.20
CA ILE A 28 -30.61 -17.63 15.81
C ILE A 28 -31.34 -16.76 16.84
N SER A 29 -30.62 -16.03 17.70
CA SER A 29 -31.23 -15.13 18.67
C SER A 29 -32.07 -14.04 17.99
N LEU A 30 -31.55 -13.38 16.95
CA LEU A 30 -32.33 -12.38 16.22
C LEU A 30 -33.50 -13.00 15.46
N TYR A 31 -33.31 -14.20 14.90
CA TYR A 31 -34.38 -14.94 14.24
C TYR A 31 -35.58 -15.21 15.17
N HIS A 32 -35.33 -15.50 16.45
CA HIS A 32 -36.40 -15.71 17.44
C HIS A 32 -36.96 -14.42 18.05
N ILE A 33 -36.19 -13.32 18.06
CA ILE A 33 -36.61 -12.03 18.62
C ILE A 33 -37.47 -11.24 17.63
N PHE A 34 -37.13 -11.29 16.34
CA PHE A 34 -37.93 -10.62 15.32
C PHE A 34 -39.24 -11.40 15.09
N ASP A 35 -40.36 -10.68 15.09
CA ASP A 35 -41.68 -11.29 14.89
C ASP A 35 -41.90 -11.68 13.42
N TYR A 36 -42.85 -12.59 13.18
CA TYR A 36 -43.25 -13.10 11.87
C TYR A 36 -43.57 -11.99 10.85
N GLN A 37 -44.15 -10.87 11.30
CA GLN A 37 -44.40 -9.70 10.47
C GLN A 37 -43.13 -9.04 9.92
N THR A 38 -41.98 -9.21 10.58
CA THR A 38 -40.70 -8.61 10.17
C THR A 38 -39.82 -9.56 9.36
N LEU A 39 -39.98 -10.88 9.56
CA LEU A 39 -39.19 -11.92 8.90
C LEU A 39 -39.80 -12.43 7.59
N GLY A 40 -41.12 -12.31 7.41
CA GLY A 40 -41.81 -12.87 6.25
C GLY A 40 -41.93 -14.40 6.32
N ASN A 41 -42.86 -14.95 5.55
CA ASN A 41 -43.28 -16.36 5.61
C ASN A 41 -42.23 -17.38 5.14
N GLU A 42 -41.15 -16.94 4.47
CA GLU A 42 -40.25 -17.81 3.70
C GLU A 42 -39.07 -18.38 4.52
N PHE A 43 -38.85 -17.86 5.73
CA PHE A 43 -37.67 -18.16 6.54
C PHE A 43 -37.78 -19.46 7.36
N THR A 44 -39.00 -19.92 7.64
CA THR A 44 -39.27 -21.03 8.57
C THR A 44 -38.91 -22.40 8.02
N HIS A 45 -39.00 -22.60 6.70
CA HIS A 45 -38.69 -23.89 6.06
C HIS A 45 -37.21 -24.04 5.63
N SER A 46 -36.43 -22.94 5.67
CA SER A 46 -35.07 -22.87 5.10
C SER A 46 -33.98 -22.52 6.12
N LEU A 47 -34.29 -22.40 7.42
CA LEU A 47 -33.34 -21.97 8.45
C LEU A 47 -32.04 -22.80 8.49
N SER A 48 -32.14 -24.12 8.36
CA SER A 48 -30.96 -25.00 8.35
C SER A 48 -30.08 -24.75 7.12
N GLN A 49 -30.68 -24.54 5.95
CA GLN A 49 -29.98 -24.23 4.70
C GLN A 49 -29.30 -22.85 4.78
N LEU A 50 -29.99 -21.86 5.35
CA LEU A 50 -29.45 -20.53 5.62
C LEU A 50 -28.25 -20.56 6.56
N LEU A 51 -28.33 -21.32 7.67
CA LEU A 51 -27.20 -21.45 8.61
C LEU A 51 -26.01 -22.16 7.96
N VAL A 52 -26.24 -23.22 7.16
CA VAL A 52 -25.16 -23.88 6.42
C VAL A 52 -24.50 -22.91 5.44
N LEU A 53 -25.29 -22.19 4.64
CA LEU A 53 -24.79 -21.17 3.72
C LEU A 53 -24.01 -20.07 4.45
N LEU A 54 -24.54 -19.58 5.58
CA LEU A 54 -23.94 -18.54 6.42
C LEU A 54 -22.54 -18.94 6.90
N ASN A 55 -22.39 -20.18 7.38
CA ASN A 55 -21.13 -20.75 7.85
C ASN A 55 -20.14 -21.01 6.71
N LEU A 56 -20.60 -21.59 5.59
CA LEU A 56 -19.75 -21.87 4.43
C LEU A 56 -19.18 -20.59 3.83
N VAL A 57 -20.02 -19.56 3.65
CA VAL A 57 -19.58 -18.26 3.17
C VAL A 57 -18.59 -17.63 4.15
N TYR A 58 -18.82 -17.76 5.47
CA TYR A 58 -17.89 -17.22 6.49
C TYR A 58 -16.51 -17.88 6.43
N LEU A 59 -16.47 -19.21 6.27
CA LEU A 59 -15.23 -19.96 6.11
C LEU A 59 -14.49 -19.55 4.83
N LEU A 60 -15.21 -19.37 3.73
CA LEU A 60 -14.65 -18.94 2.44
C LEU A 60 -14.05 -17.52 2.53
N CYS A 61 -14.75 -16.59 3.18
CA CYS A 61 -14.25 -15.23 3.42
C CYS A 61 -13.00 -15.20 4.33
N ASN A 62 -12.88 -16.12 5.29
CA ASN A 62 -11.72 -16.21 6.17
C ASN A 62 -10.54 -16.98 5.55
N TYR A 63 -10.79 -17.85 4.56
CA TYR A 63 -9.75 -18.61 3.86
C TYR A 63 -8.78 -17.69 3.12
N SER A 64 -9.29 -16.69 2.39
CA SER A 64 -8.48 -15.76 1.58
C SER A 64 -7.76 -14.69 2.39
N ASN A 65 -8.33 -14.27 3.54
CA ASN A 65 -7.88 -13.07 4.25
C ASN A 65 -7.23 -13.32 5.62
N GLY A 66 -7.31 -14.53 6.16
CA GLY A 66 -6.61 -14.98 7.37
C GLY A 66 -6.96 -14.23 8.67
N VAL A 67 -7.03 -14.96 9.78
CA VAL A 67 -7.15 -14.38 11.13
C VAL A 67 -5.78 -13.87 11.57
N VAL A 68 -5.57 -12.56 11.69
CA VAL A 68 -4.27 -11.93 12.06
C VAL A 68 -3.82 -12.23 13.47
N LEU A 69 -4.75 -12.57 14.36
CA LEU A 69 -4.54 -12.56 15.80
C LEU A 69 -3.46 -13.54 16.29
N HIS A 70 -3.08 -14.52 15.46
CA HIS A 70 -1.96 -15.43 15.73
C HIS A 70 -0.58 -14.76 15.56
N GLU A 71 -0.48 -13.66 14.80
CA GLU A 71 0.73 -12.87 14.68
C GLU A 71 1.10 -12.26 16.03
N ARG A 72 2.39 -12.31 16.40
CA ARG A 72 2.88 -11.80 17.68
C ARG A 72 2.76 -10.28 17.78
N ILE A 73 2.95 -9.55 16.67
CA ILE A 73 2.88 -8.08 16.60
C ILE A 73 1.67 -7.66 15.76
N VAL A 74 0.60 -7.19 16.41
CA VAL A 74 -0.61 -6.70 15.72
C VAL A 74 -1.21 -5.53 16.48
N ARG A 75 -1.37 -4.40 15.81
CA ARG A 75 -2.04 -3.23 16.39
C ARG A 75 -3.58 -3.42 16.44
N PRO A 76 -4.27 -2.93 17.49
CA PRO A 76 -5.72 -3.08 17.64
C PRO A 76 -6.53 -2.55 16.44
N GLU A 77 -6.12 -1.43 15.84
CA GLU A 77 -6.82 -0.82 14.71
C GLU A 77 -6.81 -1.75 13.49
N ARG A 78 -5.72 -2.51 13.31
CA ARG A 78 -5.60 -3.51 12.23
C ARG A 78 -6.57 -4.67 12.44
N ILE A 79 -6.87 -5.04 13.69
CA ILE A 79 -7.83 -6.10 14.04
C ILE A 79 -9.24 -5.64 13.69
N VAL A 80 -9.64 -4.45 14.14
CA VAL A 80 -10.97 -3.88 13.89
C VAL A 80 -11.20 -3.65 12.40
N ARG A 81 -10.25 -3.03 11.69
CA ARG A 81 -10.35 -2.79 10.24
C ARG A 81 -10.50 -4.09 9.44
N ARG A 82 -9.78 -5.15 9.82
CA ARG A 82 -9.92 -6.46 9.17
C ARG A 82 -11.23 -7.16 9.54
N ALA A 83 -11.72 -7.01 10.77
CA ALA A 83 -13.04 -7.50 11.14
C ALA A 83 -14.13 -6.82 10.30
N LEU A 84 -14.10 -5.49 10.20
CA LEU A 84 -15.04 -4.71 9.38
C LEU A 84 -15.03 -5.19 7.92
N ARG A 85 -13.85 -5.26 7.30
CA ARG A 85 -13.69 -5.71 5.91
C ARG A 85 -14.18 -7.14 5.69
N ASN A 86 -13.92 -8.05 6.63
CA ASN A 86 -14.39 -9.44 6.51
C ASN A 86 -15.91 -9.52 6.67
N THR A 87 -16.49 -8.77 7.62
CA THR A 87 -17.94 -8.73 7.82
C THR A 87 -18.66 -8.10 6.62
N THR A 88 -18.12 -7.04 6.02
CA THR A 88 -18.71 -6.44 4.80
C THR A 88 -18.64 -7.39 3.62
N PHE A 89 -17.51 -8.04 3.39
CA PHE A 89 -17.36 -9.01 2.30
C PHE A 89 -18.27 -10.23 2.49
N HIS A 90 -18.36 -10.74 3.72
CA HIS A 90 -19.28 -11.82 4.09
C HIS A 90 -20.74 -11.41 3.87
N ALA A 91 -21.15 -10.21 4.31
CA ALA A 91 -22.50 -9.69 4.10
C ALA A 91 -22.87 -9.60 2.62
N THR A 92 -22.01 -9.01 1.79
CA THR A 92 -22.25 -8.89 0.35
C THR A 92 -22.36 -10.26 -0.31
N LEU A 93 -21.43 -11.18 -0.03
CA LEU A 93 -21.42 -12.50 -0.64
C LEU A 93 -22.60 -13.35 -0.19
N PHE A 94 -22.90 -13.38 1.11
CA PHE A 94 -24.03 -14.13 1.66
C PHE A 94 -25.36 -13.62 1.11
N ILE A 95 -25.60 -12.30 1.16
CA ILE A 95 -26.85 -11.71 0.64
C ILE A 95 -26.98 -12.01 -0.85
N SER A 96 -25.91 -11.86 -1.65
CA SER A 96 -25.96 -12.16 -3.09
C SER A 96 -26.30 -13.63 -3.39
N LEU A 97 -25.68 -14.58 -2.68
CA LEU A 97 -25.93 -16.01 -2.89
C LEU A 97 -27.33 -16.40 -2.41
N ALA A 98 -27.78 -15.86 -1.28
CA ALA A 98 -29.11 -16.11 -0.78
C ALA A 98 -30.20 -15.54 -1.72
N THR A 99 -29.97 -14.36 -2.31
CA THR A 99 -30.87 -13.80 -3.35
C THR A 99 -30.87 -14.64 -4.64
N LEU A 100 -29.71 -15.14 -5.09
CA LEU A 100 -29.61 -15.96 -6.31
C LEU A 100 -30.24 -17.35 -6.14
N ALA A 101 -30.16 -17.90 -4.93
CA ALA A 101 -30.72 -19.20 -4.59
C ALA A 101 -32.22 -19.13 -4.23
N ASP A 102 -32.84 -17.94 -4.32
CA ASP A 102 -34.24 -17.68 -3.96
C ASP A 102 -34.59 -18.10 -2.52
N ILE A 103 -33.59 -18.01 -1.63
CA ILE A 103 -33.71 -18.38 -0.22
C ILE A 103 -34.21 -17.14 0.55
N GLY A 104 -35.46 -16.76 0.29
CA GLY A 104 -36.26 -15.78 1.04
C GLY A 104 -35.51 -14.65 1.75
N THR A 105 -34.84 -13.75 1.03
CA THR A 105 -34.12 -12.61 1.61
C THR A 105 -34.87 -11.29 1.43
N SER A 106 -35.91 -11.04 2.23
CA SER A 106 -36.76 -9.86 2.03
C SER A 106 -36.61 -8.76 3.09
N SER A 107 -36.11 -9.06 4.29
CA SER A 107 -36.03 -8.05 5.36
C SER A 107 -34.64 -7.41 5.47
N LEU A 108 -34.41 -6.32 4.72
CA LEU A 108 -33.21 -5.48 4.82
C LEU A 108 -32.92 -5.04 6.27
N ARG A 109 -33.97 -4.81 7.07
CA ARG A 109 -33.88 -4.45 8.49
C ARG A 109 -33.23 -5.54 9.34
N PHE A 110 -33.60 -6.81 9.12
CA PHE A 110 -33.04 -7.95 9.85
C PHE A 110 -31.54 -8.06 9.59
N PHE A 111 -31.12 -8.08 8.30
CA PHE A 111 -29.71 -8.20 7.94
C PHE A 111 -28.87 -7.01 8.42
N THR A 112 -29.42 -5.80 8.38
CA THR A 112 -28.73 -4.61 8.90
C THR A 112 -28.50 -4.73 10.41
N CYS A 113 -29.52 -5.16 11.16
CA CYS A 113 -29.41 -5.38 12.60
C CYS A 113 -28.42 -6.51 12.92
N PHE A 114 -28.57 -7.65 12.24
CA PHE A 114 -27.70 -8.82 12.37
C PHE A 114 -26.23 -8.48 12.13
N TYR A 115 -25.89 -7.88 10.99
CA TYR A 115 -24.50 -7.57 10.67
C TYR A 115 -23.90 -6.47 11.56
N SER A 116 -24.72 -5.52 12.03
CA SER A 116 -24.27 -4.50 12.99
C SER A 116 -23.92 -5.11 14.34
N ILE A 117 -24.81 -5.94 14.90
CA ILE A 117 -24.57 -6.63 16.17
C ILE A 117 -23.41 -7.62 16.04
N PHE A 118 -23.39 -8.41 14.95
CA PHE A 118 -22.30 -9.35 14.67
C PHE A 118 -20.95 -8.64 14.59
N PHE A 119 -20.85 -7.51 13.88
CA PHE A 119 -19.61 -6.74 13.81
C PHE A 119 -19.14 -6.27 15.20
N ILE A 120 -20.03 -5.71 16.02
CA ILE A 120 -19.70 -5.21 17.36
C ILE A 120 -19.22 -6.38 18.25
N CYS A 121 -19.99 -7.47 18.31
CA CYS A 121 -19.64 -8.65 19.09
C CYS A 121 -18.33 -9.29 18.61
N LEU A 122 -18.11 -9.38 17.29
CA LEU A 122 -16.88 -9.91 16.70
C LEU A 122 -15.67 -9.05 17.06
N ALA A 123 -15.81 -7.71 16.98
CA ALA A 123 -14.75 -6.78 17.34
C ALA A 123 -14.38 -6.90 18.84
N ILE A 124 -15.39 -6.91 19.72
CA ILE A 124 -15.19 -7.08 21.16
C ILE A 124 -14.54 -8.43 21.46
N TYR A 125 -15.05 -9.52 20.89
CA TYR A 125 -14.49 -10.87 21.06
C TYR A 125 -13.02 -10.93 20.66
N ARG A 126 -12.66 -10.40 19.49
CA ARG A 126 -11.28 -10.42 19.00
C ARG A 126 -10.35 -9.55 19.84
N LEU A 127 -10.80 -8.38 20.31
CA LEU A 127 -10.03 -7.52 21.21
C LEU A 127 -9.86 -8.17 22.60
N LEU A 128 -10.91 -8.77 23.14
CA LEU A 128 -10.86 -9.50 24.41
C LEU A 128 -9.93 -10.71 24.29
N PHE A 129 -10.03 -11.49 23.22
CA PHE A 129 -9.13 -12.62 22.97
C PHE A 129 -7.67 -12.16 22.91
N ARG A 130 -7.38 -11.04 22.24
CA ARG A 130 -6.03 -10.45 22.20
C ARG A 130 -5.57 -10.03 23.59
N TYR A 131 -6.44 -9.44 24.40
CA TYR A 131 -6.14 -9.06 25.78
C TYR A 131 -5.86 -10.28 26.67
N LEU A 132 -6.67 -11.34 26.58
CA LEU A 132 -6.43 -12.59 27.31
C LEU A 132 -5.12 -13.27 26.88
N LEU A 133 -4.82 -13.27 25.59
CA LEU A 133 -3.57 -13.79 25.05
C LEU A 133 -2.36 -12.97 25.51
N LYS A 134 -2.50 -11.64 25.66
CA LYS A 134 -1.50 -10.76 26.27
C LYS A 134 -1.22 -11.19 27.71
N LYS A 135 -2.27 -11.27 28.54
CA LYS A 135 -2.14 -11.67 29.95
C LYS A 135 -1.53 -13.06 30.10
N TYR A 136 -1.92 -14.02 29.24
CA TYR A 136 -1.33 -15.36 29.22
C TYR A 136 0.17 -15.34 28.91
N ARG A 137 0.61 -14.48 27.98
CA ARG A 137 2.03 -14.31 27.61
C ARG A 137 2.84 -13.59 28.69
N GLU A 138 2.26 -12.60 29.35
CA GLU A 138 2.86 -11.91 30.50
C GLU A 138 3.18 -12.88 31.65
N HIS A 139 2.32 -13.86 31.89
CA HIS A 139 2.53 -14.89 32.92
C HIS A 139 3.42 -16.07 32.43
N GLY A 140 4.11 -15.91 31.28
CA GLY A 140 5.07 -16.88 30.75
C GLY A 140 4.52 -17.90 29.74
N GLY A 141 3.21 -17.90 29.48
CA GLY A 141 2.57 -18.80 28.52
C GLY A 141 2.91 -18.48 27.06
N ASN A 142 3.23 -19.49 26.24
CA ASN A 142 3.66 -19.31 24.83
C ASN A 142 4.79 -18.26 24.65
N SER A 143 5.66 -18.18 25.65
CA SER A 143 6.90 -17.44 25.58
C SER A 143 7.93 -18.15 24.69
N ARG A 144 8.94 -17.41 24.22
CA ARG A 144 10.07 -17.93 23.44
C ARG A 144 11.35 -17.43 24.07
N THR A 145 12.23 -18.33 24.48
CA THR A 145 13.55 -17.97 24.98
C THR A 145 14.46 -17.61 23.81
N VAL A 146 15.09 -16.44 23.92
CA VAL A 146 15.91 -15.86 22.86
C VAL A 146 17.28 -15.50 23.41
N ILE A 147 18.33 -15.71 22.62
CA ILE A 147 19.65 -15.08 22.81
C ILE A 147 19.99 -14.20 21.61
N LEU A 148 20.74 -13.13 21.88
CA LEU A 148 21.24 -12.19 20.87
C LEU A 148 22.76 -12.36 20.72
N ILE A 149 23.27 -12.28 19.49
CA ILE A 149 24.70 -12.41 19.19
C ILE A 149 25.17 -11.21 18.39
N GLY A 150 26.16 -10.51 18.92
CA GLY A 150 26.69 -9.23 18.46
C GLY A 150 25.85 -8.04 18.96
N SER A 151 26.49 -6.87 19.02
CA SER A 151 25.85 -5.59 19.32
C SER A 151 25.94 -4.66 18.12
N ASN A 152 24.79 -4.30 17.55
CA ASN A 152 24.69 -3.21 16.59
C ASN A 152 23.32 -2.52 16.71
N LYS A 153 23.17 -1.35 16.09
CA LYS A 153 21.92 -0.57 16.15
C LYS A 153 20.68 -1.36 15.69
N ASN A 154 20.82 -2.26 14.70
CA ASN A 154 19.71 -3.08 14.22
C ASN A 154 19.29 -4.12 15.27
N MET A 155 20.26 -4.70 15.99
CA MET A 155 20.01 -5.63 17.08
C MET A 155 19.33 -4.93 18.27
N THR A 156 19.73 -3.69 18.59
CA THR A 156 19.10 -2.88 19.64
C THR A 156 17.64 -2.53 19.31
N GLU A 157 17.35 -2.12 18.07
CA GLU A 157 15.97 -1.87 17.65
C GLU A 157 15.13 -3.15 17.63
N LEU A 158 15.72 -4.26 17.18
CA LEU A 158 15.06 -5.56 17.26
C LEU A 158 14.76 -5.95 18.71
N TYR A 159 15.68 -5.71 19.63
CA TYR A 159 15.47 -5.88 21.06
C TYR A 159 14.26 -5.06 21.52
N GLN A 160 14.22 -3.76 21.23
CA GLN A 160 13.12 -2.87 21.62
C GLN A 160 11.77 -3.29 21.02
N GLU A 161 11.73 -3.76 19.77
CA GLU A 161 10.51 -4.28 19.15
C GLU A 161 10.06 -5.62 19.76
N MET A 162 11.01 -6.45 20.20
CA MET A 162 10.72 -7.74 20.85
C MET A 162 10.25 -7.57 22.30
N THR A 163 10.77 -6.59 23.04
CA THR A 163 10.44 -6.38 24.47
C THR A 163 9.44 -5.25 24.72
N GLY A 164 9.21 -4.36 23.75
CA GLY A 164 8.36 -3.19 23.89
C GLY A 164 6.87 -3.48 24.14
N ASP A 165 6.39 -4.68 23.79
CA ASP A 165 5.03 -5.13 24.13
C ASP A 165 5.06 -6.58 24.66
N PRO A 166 4.56 -6.85 25.87
CA PRO A 166 4.43 -8.22 26.39
C PRO A 166 3.61 -9.16 25.49
N THR A 167 2.77 -8.62 24.59
CA THR A 167 2.06 -9.46 23.60
C THR A 167 2.99 -10.20 22.66
N THR A 168 4.25 -9.77 22.47
CA THR A 168 5.21 -10.45 21.59
C THR A 168 5.54 -11.85 22.13
N GLY A 169 5.60 -12.01 23.45
CA GLY A 169 5.96 -13.24 24.14
C GLY A 169 7.42 -13.67 23.91
N PHE A 170 8.34 -12.73 23.72
CA PHE A 170 9.78 -13.02 23.71
C PHE A 170 10.37 -12.83 25.10
N ARG A 171 11.27 -13.73 25.50
CA ARG A 171 12.04 -13.65 26.74
C ARG A 171 13.51 -13.71 26.38
N ILE A 172 14.14 -12.55 26.41
CA ILE A 172 15.55 -12.42 26.05
C ILE A 172 16.36 -12.82 27.28
N THR A 173 17.13 -13.89 27.15
CA THR A 173 17.88 -14.50 28.25
C THR A 173 19.25 -13.87 28.46
N GLY A 174 19.77 -13.19 27.42
CA GLY A 174 21.03 -12.47 27.45
C GLY A 174 21.60 -12.28 26.05
N TYR A 175 22.78 -11.68 25.98
CA TYR A 175 23.48 -11.44 24.72
C TYR A 175 24.96 -11.85 24.78
N PHE A 176 25.50 -12.21 23.61
CA PHE A 176 26.92 -12.53 23.41
C PHE A 176 27.56 -11.45 22.55
N CYS A 177 28.70 -10.91 22.97
CA CYS A 177 29.45 -9.91 22.20
C CYS A 177 30.95 -10.03 22.54
N ASP A 178 31.84 -9.43 21.74
CA ASP A 178 33.28 -9.47 22.05
C ASP A 178 33.61 -8.68 23.32
N VAL A 179 32.87 -7.59 23.53
CA VAL A 179 32.94 -6.69 24.68
C VAL A 179 31.51 -6.38 25.13
N PRO A 180 31.23 -6.24 26.43
CA PRO A 180 29.95 -5.74 26.93
C PRO A 180 29.57 -4.43 26.21
N SER A 181 28.33 -4.34 25.75
CA SER A 181 27.82 -3.18 25.02
C SER A 181 26.84 -2.42 25.90
N ASP A 182 26.97 -1.10 25.92
CA ASP A 182 26.02 -0.19 26.57
C ASP A 182 24.72 -0.01 25.76
N ASP A 183 24.60 -0.65 24.58
CA ASP A 183 23.42 -0.56 23.72
C ASP A 183 22.23 -1.38 24.24
N PHE A 184 22.46 -2.33 25.16
CA PHE A 184 21.41 -3.11 25.80
C PHE A 184 21.15 -2.59 27.23
N PRO A 185 19.89 -2.60 27.70
CA PRO A 185 19.61 -2.19 29.08
C PRO A 185 20.17 -3.19 30.10
N GLU A 186 20.39 -2.71 31.33
CA GLU A 186 21.06 -3.46 32.42
C GLU A 186 20.36 -4.78 32.81
N ASP A 187 19.07 -4.92 32.46
CA ASP A 187 18.27 -6.11 32.71
C ASP A 187 18.63 -7.29 31.78
N VAL A 188 19.38 -7.05 30.70
CA VAL A 188 19.84 -8.08 29.77
C VAL A 188 21.29 -8.44 30.08
N PRO A 189 21.56 -9.64 30.62
CA PRO A 189 22.91 -10.02 31.01
C PRO A 189 23.81 -10.26 29.81
N TYR A 190 25.07 -9.83 29.94
CA TYR A 190 26.17 -10.23 29.08
C TYR A 190 26.57 -11.68 29.43
N LEU A 191 26.46 -12.59 28.47
CA LEU A 191 26.67 -14.02 28.66
C LEU A 191 28.06 -14.51 28.22
N GLY A 192 28.83 -13.67 27.52
CA GLY A 192 30.18 -14.00 27.06
C GLY A 192 30.42 -13.66 25.58
N GLN A 193 31.47 -14.27 25.02
CA GLN A 193 31.89 -14.08 23.64
C GLN A 193 31.14 -15.00 22.67
N PRO A 194 30.99 -14.64 21.38
CA PRO A 194 30.25 -15.45 20.41
C PRO A 194 30.73 -16.91 20.28
N LYS A 195 32.02 -17.18 20.50
CA LYS A 195 32.59 -18.53 20.53
C LYS A 195 32.01 -19.44 21.64
N GLU A 196 31.44 -18.86 22.70
CA GLU A 196 30.90 -19.56 23.86
C GLU A 196 29.40 -19.89 23.71
N VAL A 197 28.76 -19.39 22.65
CA VAL A 197 27.33 -19.57 22.37
C VAL A 197 26.95 -21.04 22.34
N VAL A 198 27.73 -21.89 21.65
CA VAL A 198 27.42 -23.32 21.52
C VAL A 198 27.43 -24.00 22.90
N THR A 199 28.41 -23.68 23.75
CA THR A 199 28.50 -24.21 25.11
C THR A 199 27.28 -23.78 25.95
N TYR A 200 26.86 -22.52 25.82
CA TYR A 200 25.67 -22.02 26.51
C TYR A 200 24.38 -22.71 26.02
N LEU A 201 24.23 -22.91 24.70
CA LEU A 201 23.09 -23.60 24.11
C LEU A 201 23.00 -25.09 24.51
N GLN A 202 24.09 -25.71 24.99
CA GLN A 202 24.09 -27.07 25.55
C GLN A 202 23.55 -27.10 26.98
N GLN A 203 23.75 -26.03 27.74
CA GLN A 203 23.41 -25.94 29.17
C GLN A 203 22.02 -25.34 29.40
N HIS A 204 21.51 -24.55 28.45
CA HIS A 204 20.27 -23.79 28.59
C HIS A 204 19.27 -24.09 27.48
N HIS A 205 17.97 -24.09 27.84
CA HIS A 205 16.90 -24.29 26.88
C HIS A 205 16.58 -23.00 26.11
N ILE A 206 17.21 -22.84 24.95
CA ILE A 206 17.00 -21.71 24.04
C ILE A 206 16.24 -22.16 22.79
N GLU A 207 15.22 -21.40 22.42
CA GLU A 207 14.41 -21.71 21.25
C GLU A 207 14.85 -20.94 19.98
N GLN A 208 15.43 -19.75 20.16
CA GLN A 208 15.77 -18.84 19.07
C GLN A 208 17.08 -18.10 19.32
N VAL A 209 17.85 -17.94 18.26
CA VAL A 209 19.13 -17.24 18.21
C VAL A 209 19.05 -16.17 17.13
N TYR A 210 19.31 -14.93 17.50
CA TYR A 210 19.43 -13.82 16.55
C TYR A 210 20.89 -13.36 16.48
N CYS A 211 21.47 -13.39 15.28
CA CYS A 211 22.89 -13.13 15.08
C CYS A 211 23.09 -11.97 14.10
N CYS A 212 23.83 -10.96 14.53
CA CYS A 212 24.22 -9.82 13.68
C CYS A 212 25.71 -9.73 13.38
N LEU A 213 26.46 -10.81 13.61
CA LEU A 213 27.88 -10.87 13.27
C LEU A 213 28.07 -10.70 11.75
N PRO A 214 29.12 -9.97 11.31
CA PRO A 214 29.43 -9.81 9.90
C PRO A 214 29.83 -11.14 9.26
N SER A 215 29.53 -11.32 7.97
CA SER A 215 29.85 -12.55 7.22
C SER A 215 31.34 -12.91 7.22
N ALA A 216 32.23 -11.94 7.47
CA ALA A 216 33.66 -12.17 7.65
C ALA A 216 33.98 -13.10 8.85
N ARG A 217 33.08 -13.20 9.83
CA ARG A 217 33.16 -14.10 10.99
C ARG A 217 32.45 -15.44 10.75
N SER A 218 32.44 -15.92 9.50
CA SER A 218 31.81 -17.18 9.12
C SER A 218 32.30 -18.37 9.96
N HIS A 219 33.56 -18.36 10.38
CA HIS A 219 34.16 -19.38 11.25
C HIS A 219 33.49 -19.50 12.62
N GLU A 220 32.88 -18.43 13.15
CA GLU A 220 32.11 -18.44 14.39
C GLU A 220 30.62 -18.69 14.15
N ILE A 221 30.08 -18.17 13.04
CA ILE A 221 28.66 -18.28 12.70
C ILE A 221 28.29 -19.71 12.31
N LEU A 222 29.09 -20.39 11.48
CA LEU A 222 28.77 -21.72 10.95
C LEU A 222 28.59 -22.78 12.05
N PRO A 223 29.46 -22.89 13.07
CA PRO A 223 29.23 -23.79 14.21
C PRO A 223 27.91 -23.53 14.93
N ILE A 224 27.54 -22.26 15.11
CA ILE A 224 26.29 -21.86 15.76
C ILE A 224 25.08 -22.28 14.90
N ILE A 225 25.13 -22.03 13.58
CA ILE A 225 24.07 -22.45 12.65
C ILE A 225 23.90 -23.97 12.70
N ASN A 226 24.99 -24.72 12.55
CA ASN A 226 24.96 -26.19 12.54
C ASN A 226 24.41 -26.75 13.85
N TYR A 227 24.81 -26.19 15.00
CA TYR A 227 24.25 -26.59 16.29
C TYR A 227 22.74 -26.26 16.35
N CYS A 228 22.35 -25.05 15.92
CA CYS A 228 20.94 -24.66 15.93
C CYS A 228 20.07 -25.62 15.10
N GLU A 229 20.51 -25.95 13.89
CA GLU A 229 19.79 -26.85 12.98
C GLU A 229 19.68 -28.27 13.56
N ASN A 230 20.76 -28.83 14.10
CA ASN A 230 20.79 -30.17 14.70
C ASN A 230 19.93 -30.28 15.97
N HIS A 231 19.71 -29.17 16.69
CA HIS A 231 18.97 -29.13 17.95
C HIS A 231 17.59 -28.46 17.84
N LEU A 232 17.09 -28.23 16.62
CA LEU A 232 15.79 -27.59 16.34
C LEU A 232 15.63 -26.18 16.94
N ILE A 233 16.74 -25.49 17.17
CA ILE A 233 16.81 -24.09 17.59
C ILE A 233 16.74 -23.21 16.34
N ARG A 234 15.94 -22.14 16.37
CA ARG A 234 15.80 -21.28 15.19
C ARG A 234 16.92 -20.26 15.14
N PHE A 235 17.68 -20.26 14.06
CA PHE A 235 18.68 -19.23 13.79
C PHE A 235 18.11 -18.15 12.87
N TYR A 236 18.31 -16.88 13.24
CA TYR A 236 17.96 -15.72 12.43
C TYR A 236 19.19 -14.83 12.23
N SER A 237 19.50 -14.52 10.97
CA SER A 237 20.53 -13.55 10.63
C SER A 237 19.93 -12.14 10.59
N VAL A 238 20.56 -11.20 11.31
CA VAL A 238 20.16 -9.79 11.40
C VAL A 238 21.24 -8.93 10.73
N PRO A 239 21.12 -8.65 9.42
CA PRO A 239 22.15 -7.91 8.69
C PRO A 239 22.23 -6.44 9.14
N ASN A 240 23.43 -5.87 9.14
CA ASN A 240 23.65 -4.44 9.41
C ASN A 240 23.49 -3.61 8.13
N ILE A 241 22.25 -3.27 7.77
CA ILE A 241 21.92 -2.53 6.53
C ILE A 241 21.86 -1.01 6.78
N ARG A 242 21.68 -0.58 8.03
CA ARG A 242 21.37 0.81 8.39
C ARG A 242 22.55 1.76 8.26
N ASN A 243 23.78 1.23 8.18
CA ASN A 243 24.97 2.04 7.92
C ASN A 243 24.91 2.81 6.60
N TYR A 244 24.08 2.37 5.65
CA TYR A 244 24.00 2.98 4.30
C TYR A 244 22.57 3.34 3.88
N LEU A 245 21.54 2.79 4.52
CA LEU A 245 20.16 2.91 4.06
C LEU A 245 19.20 3.22 5.23
N HIS A 246 18.56 4.38 5.18
CA HIS A 246 17.55 4.83 6.14
C HIS A 246 16.10 4.55 5.69
N ARG A 247 15.92 3.83 4.58
CA ARG A 247 14.60 3.49 4.01
C ARG A 247 14.24 2.03 4.27
N ARG A 248 12.93 1.73 4.25
CA ARG A 248 12.45 0.35 4.28
C ARG A 248 12.99 -0.38 3.06
N MET A 249 13.58 -1.56 3.30
CA MET A 249 14.05 -2.44 2.23
C MET A 249 12.96 -3.43 1.88
N HIS A 250 12.86 -3.73 0.59
CA HIS A 250 12.00 -4.77 0.06
C HIS A 250 12.88 -5.97 -0.29
N PHE A 251 12.40 -7.16 0.07
CA PHE A 251 13.09 -8.41 -0.20
C PHE A 251 12.53 -8.98 -1.49
N GLU A 252 13.39 -9.18 -2.48
CA GLU A 252 13.06 -9.81 -3.75
C GLU A 252 13.92 -11.04 -3.95
N MET A 253 13.38 -12.06 -4.61
CA MET A 253 14.11 -13.27 -4.96
C MET A 253 14.37 -13.26 -6.46
N PHE A 254 15.64 -13.21 -6.85
CA PHE A 254 16.05 -13.47 -8.23
C PHE A 254 16.44 -14.93 -8.36
N GLY A 255 15.47 -15.78 -8.73
CA GLY A 255 15.60 -17.23 -8.60
C GLY A 255 15.76 -17.62 -7.13
N ASN A 256 16.95 -18.11 -6.76
CA ASN A 256 17.28 -18.49 -5.38
C ASN A 256 18.16 -17.46 -4.66
N ILE A 257 18.44 -16.31 -5.29
CA ILE A 257 19.31 -15.28 -4.74
C ILE A 257 18.44 -14.19 -4.09
N PRO A 258 18.59 -13.94 -2.79
CA PRO A 258 17.92 -12.83 -2.13
C PRO A 258 18.57 -11.49 -2.54
N VAL A 259 17.77 -10.57 -3.06
CA VAL A 259 18.17 -9.21 -3.42
C VAL A 259 17.37 -8.23 -2.56
N LEU A 260 18.05 -7.21 -2.04
CA LEU A 260 17.44 -6.15 -1.26
C LEU A 260 17.29 -4.90 -2.14
N THR A 261 16.04 -4.48 -2.35
CA THR A 261 15.70 -3.24 -3.07
C THR A 261 15.32 -2.13 -2.09
N ILE A 262 15.65 -0.89 -2.44
CA ILE A 262 15.40 0.32 -1.63
C ILE A 262 13.98 0.88 -1.87
N ARG A 263 13.29 0.40 -2.92
CA ARG A 263 12.03 0.98 -3.39
C ARG A 263 11.12 -0.11 -3.94
N GLU A 264 9.86 -0.07 -3.56
CA GLU A 264 8.83 -0.84 -4.24
C GLU A 264 8.42 -0.13 -5.53
N GLU A 265 8.41 -0.86 -6.64
CA GLU A 265 7.97 -0.36 -7.93
C GLU A 265 6.79 -1.21 -8.42
N PRO A 266 5.55 -0.96 -7.94
CA PRO A 266 4.38 -1.77 -8.30
C PRO A 266 4.17 -1.87 -9.82
N LEU A 267 4.54 -0.83 -10.57
CA LEU A 267 4.45 -0.79 -12.04
C LEU A 267 5.57 -1.54 -12.77
N ALA A 268 6.60 -2.03 -12.06
CA ALA A 268 7.56 -2.98 -12.61
C ALA A 268 6.94 -4.36 -12.82
N GLN A 269 5.89 -4.71 -12.07
CA GLN A 269 5.13 -5.94 -12.26
C GLN A 269 4.36 -5.88 -13.59
N MET A 270 4.49 -6.94 -14.39
CA MET A 270 3.92 -7.00 -15.73
C MET A 270 2.39 -6.88 -15.71
N GLU A 271 1.74 -7.52 -14.75
CA GLU A 271 0.28 -7.54 -14.59
C GLU A 271 -0.25 -6.13 -14.36
N ASN A 272 0.41 -5.38 -13.47
CA ASN A 272 0.05 -4.01 -13.14
C ASN A 272 0.28 -3.07 -14.34
N ARG A 273 1.40 -3.24 -15.05
CA ARG A 273 1.72 -2.47 -16.24
C ARG A 273 0.71 -2.71 -17.36
N LEU A 274 0.30 -3.96 -17.57
CA LEU A 274 -0.73 -4.34 -18.54
C LEU A 274 -2.10 -3.76 -18.16
N LEU A 275 -2.51 -3.89 -16.90
CA LEU A 275 -3.77 -3.31 -16.40
C LEU A 275 -3.81 -1.80 -16.61
N LYS A 276 -2.74 -1.09 -16.21
CA LYS A 276 -2.61 0.35 -16.40
C LYS A 276 -2.68 0.72 -17.88
N ARG A 277 -1.97 -0.01 -18.76
CA ARG A 277 -1.97 0.27 -20.19
C ARG A 277 -3.33 0.02 -20.84
N ALA A 278 -4.03 -1.05 -20.46
CA ALA A 278 -5.37 -1.35 -20.96
C ALA A 278 -6.35 -0.24 -20.57
N PHE A 279 -6.29 0.22 -19.32
CA PHE A 279 -7.08 1.35 -18.84
C PHE A 279 -6.78 2.64 -19.61
N ASP A 280 -5.50 2.98 -19.78
CA ASP A 280 -5.07 4.17 -20.51
C ASP A 280 -5.58 4.17 -21.96
N LEU A 281 -5.49 3.02 -22.63
CA LEU A 281 -5.95 2.85 -24.00
C LEU A 281 -7.47 3.00 -24.09
N PHE A 282 -8.21 2.31 -23.22
CA PHE A 282 -9.67 2.38 -23.18
C PHE A 282 -10.15 3.82 -22.89
N PHE A 283 -9.61 4.45 -21.85
CA PHE A 283 -10.03 5.79 -21.43
C PHE A 283 -9.69 6.84 -22.50
N SER A 284 -8.48 6.80 -23.06
CA SER A 284 -8.09 7.72 -24.13
C SER A 284 -8.91 7.52 -25.40
N LEU A 285 -9.19 6.28 -25.81
CA LEU A 285 -10.01 5.99 -26.98
C LEU A 285 -11.45 6.49 -26.82
N VAL A 286 -12.08 6.22 -25.67
CA VAL A 286 -13.43 6.71 -25.38
C VAL A 286 -13.46 8.24 -25.44
N PHE A 287 -12.52 8.92 -24.79
CA PHE A 287 -12.45 10.38 -24.81
C PHE A 287 -12.21 10.94 -26.22
N LEU A 288 -11.26 10.37 -26.97
CA LEU A 288 -10.87 10.83 -28.30
C LEU A 288 -11.98 10.63 -29.35
N CYS A 289 -12.80 9.59 -29.21
CA CYS A 289 -13.90 9.31 -30.14
C CYS A 289 -15.18 10.09 -29.79
N THR A 290 -15.44 10.36 -28.50
CA THR A 290 -16.72 10.93 -28.06
C THR A 290 -16.68 12.41 -27.72
N VAL A 291 -15.65 12.88 -27.00
CA VAL A 291 -15.58 14.25 -26.47
C VAL A 291 -14.65 15.12 -27.31
N PHE A 292 -13.49 14.57 -27.68
CA PHE A 292 -12.44 15.33 -28.36
C PHE A 292 -12.86 15.94 -29.71
N PRO A 293 -13.67 15.31 -30.58
CA PRO A 293 -14.05 15.91 -31.86
C PRO A 293 -14.82 17.23 -31.68
N PHE A 294 -15.74 17.28 -30.71
CA PHE A 294 -16.48 18.50 -30.37
C PHE A 294 -15.57 19.57 -29.79
N VAL A 295 -14.70 19.20 -28.83
CA VAL A 295 -13.72 20.11 -28.24
C VAL A 295 -12.79 20.69 -29.32
N TYR A 296 -12.30 19.84 -30.22
CA TYR A 296 -11.40 20.24 -31.30
C TYR A 296 -12.06 21.25 -32.25
N ILE A 297 -13.32 21.04 -32.64
CA ILE A 297 -14.04 21.98 -33.52
C ILE A 297 -14.23 23.33 -32.82
N ILE A 298 -14.71 23.34 -31.58
CA ILE A 298 -15.00 24.57 -30.82
C ILE A 298 -13.71 25.35 -30.54
N ILE A 299 -12.75 24.69 -29.90
CA ILE A 299 -11.50 25.32 -29.45
C ILE A 299 -10.57 25.62 -30.62
N GLY A 300 -10.50 24.72 -31.60
CA GLY A 300 -9.71 24.93 -32.82
C GLY A 300 -10.19 26.15 -33.61
N THR A 301 -11.50 26.33 -33.75
CA THR A 301 -12.09 27.52 -34.39
C THR A 301 -11.78 28.77 -33.59
N ALA A 302 -11.97 28.76 -32.26
CA ALA A 302 -11.66 29.90 -31.40
C ALA A 302 -10.18 30.32 -31.49
N ILE A 303 -9.25 29.36 -31.54
CA ILE A 303 -7.80 29.61 -31.68
C ILE A 303 -7.47 30.25 -33.03
N LYS A 304 -8.09 29.74 -34.12
CA LYS A 304 -7.90 30.25 -35.49
C LYS A 304 -8.44 31.67 -35.67
N LEU A 305 -9.60 31.97 -35.08
CA LEU A 305 -10.17 33.33 -35.07
C LEU A 305 -9.35 34.30 -34.23
N SER A 306 -8.71 33.82 -33.15
CA SER A 306 -7.92 34.67 -32.25
C SER A 306 -6.53 35.04 -32.79
N SER A 307 -5.89 34.16 -33.56
CA SER A 307 -4.50 34.36 -34.04
C SER A 307 -4.15 33.44 -35.21
N PRO A 308 -3.29 33.88 -36.16
CA PRO A 308 -2.84 33.02 -37.26
C PRO A 308 -1.90 31.90 -36.78
N GLY A 309 -1.88 30.77 -37.51
CA GLY A 309 -0.97 29.63 -37.30
C GLY A 309 -1.67 28.28 -36.99
N PRO A 310 -0.96 27.25 -36.49
CA PRO A 310 -1.50 25.91 -36.22
C PRO A 310 -2.40 25.83 -34.96
N ILE A 311 -3.33 24.87 -34.91
CA ILE A 311 -4.21 24.65 -33.73
C ILE A 311 -3.43 24.00 -32.59
N PHE A 312 -2.59 23.02 -32.91
CA PHE A 312 -1.76 22.34 -31.94
C PHE A 312 -0.40 23.03 -31.76
N PHE A 313 0.02 23.08 -30.51
CA PHE A 313 1.39 23.35 -30.10
C PHE A 313 2.03 22.00 -29.70
N LYS A 314 3.26 21.76 -30.14
CA LYS A 314 4.03 20.57 -29.77
C LYS A 314 5.36 20.99 -29.16
N GLN A 315 5.76 20.32 -28.09
CA GLN A 315 7.03 20.59 -27.41
C GLN A 315 7.65 19.29 -26.92
N LYS A 316 8.98 19.17 -27.03
CA LYS A 316 9.69 18.01 -26.48
C LYS A 316 9.67 18.00 -24.96
N ARG A 317 9.40 16.84 -24.39
CA ARG A 317 9.33 16.60 -22.95
C ARG A 317 10.04 15.30 -22.59
N SER A 318 10.50 15.23 -21.35
CA SER A 318 11.10 14.02 -20.77
C SER A 318 10.01 13.01 -20.41
N GLY A 319 10.18 11.76 -20.83
CA GLY A 319 9.25 10.64 -20.64
C GLY A 319 9.83 9.48 -19.82
N GLU A 320 9.23 8.29 -19.98
CA GLU A 320 9.66 7.07 -19.29
C GLU A 320 11.11 6.71 -19.67
N ASN A 321 11.92 6.34 -18.69
CA ASN A 321 13.36 6.07 -18.79
C ASN A 321 14.17 7.23 -19.38
N GLY A 322 13.68 8.47 -19.24
CA GLY A 322 14.33 9.66 -19.78
C GLY A 322 14.15 9.84 -21.29
N ASN A 323 13.37 8.99 -21.96
CA ASN A 323 13.13 9.10 -23.39
C ASN A 323 12.35 10.37 -23.73
N GLU A 324 12.76 11.08 -24.78
CA GLU A 324 12.07 12.27 -25.23
C GLU A 324 10.82 11.94 -26.04
N PHE A 325 9.77 12.76 -25.91
CA PHE A 325 8.60 12.67 -26.77
C PHE A 325 7.98 14.05 -27.06
N TRP A 326 7.22 14.15 -28.14
CA TRP A 326 6.47 15.34 -28.50
C TRP A 326 5.16 15.40 -27.72
N CYS A 327 5.04 16.31 -26.76
CA CYS A 327 3.82 16.53 -26.01
C CYS A 327 2.90 17.49 -26.76
N TYR A 328 1.65 17.06 -27.03
CA TYR A 328 0.66 17.86 -27.76
C TYR A 328 -0.18 18.71 -26.81
N LYS A 329 -0.41 19.96 -27.18
CA LYS A 329 -1.32 20.89 -26.50
C LYS A 329 -2.12 21.70 -27.51
N PHE A 330 -3.24 22.29 -27.10
CA PHE A 330 -3.83 23.37 -27.88
C PHE A 330 -2.99 24.63 -27.73
N ARG A 331 -2.88 25.40 -28.81
CA ARG A 331 -2.17 26.67 -28.77
C ARG A 331 -2.95 27.70 -27.95
N SER A 332 -2.38 28.10 -26.81
CA SER A 332 -2.91 29.18 -25.96
C SER A 332 -2.13 30.49 -26.05
N MET A 333 -1.01 30.51 -26.77
CA MET A 333 -0.07 31.65 -26.86
C MET A 333 0.25 31.97 -28.33
N ARG A 334 0.65 33.21 -28.61
CA ARG A 334 1.18 33.59 -29.91
C ARG A 334 2.45 32.79 -30.21
N VAL A 335 2.66 32.46 -31.48
CA VAL A 335 3.85 31.72 -31.93
C VAL A 335 5.09 32.55 -31.61
N ASN A 336 6.04 31.98 -30.86
CA ASN A 336 7.32 32.59 -30.54
C ASN A 336 8.43 31.52 -30.57
N ILE A 337 9.63 31.92 -30.96
CA ILE A 337 10.86 31.13 -31.04
C ILE A 337 11.30 30.67 -29.63
N ASP A 338 11.12 31.50 -28.59
CA ASP A 338 11.57 31.20 -27.22
C ASP A 338 10.64 30.26 -26.42
N SER A 339 9.68 29.60 -27.08
CA SER A 339 8.67 28.78 -26.41
C SER A 339 9.24 27.49 -25.78
N ASP A 340 10.43 27.07 -26.22
CA ASP A 340 11.16 25.91 -25.70
C ASP A 340 12.12 26.22 -24.54
N GLU A 341 12.42 27.50 -24.30
CA GLU A 341 13.44 27.91 -23.32
C GLU A 341 12.88 28.56 -22.04
N LEU A 342 11.66 29.13 -22.12
CA LEU A 342 11.06 29.91 -21.04
C LEU A 342 9.74 29.31 -20.57
N GLN A 343 9.64 29.04 -19.27
CA GLN A 343 8.38 28.67 -18.62
C GLN A 343 7.35 29.80 -18.76
N ALA A 344 6.12 29.44 -19.15
CA ALA A 344 5.02 30.40 -19.18
C ALA A 344 4.63 30.82 -17.75
N THR A 345 4.49 32.14 -17.54
CA THR A 345 4.11 32.74 -16.26
C THR A 345 2.66 33.26 -16.24
N ALA A 346 2.13 33.55 -15.05
CA ALA A 346 0.76 33.99 -14.84
C ALA A 346 0.39 35.26 -15.63
N ASN A 347 1.32 36.19 -15.82
CA ASN A 347 1.14 37.44 -16.56
C ASN A 347 1.98 37.49 -17.85
N ASP A 348 2.06 36.36 -18.56
CA ASP A 348 2.85 36.27 -19.78
C ASP A 348 2.21 37.06 -20.96
N PRO A 349 2.91 38.02 -21.57
CA PRO A 349 2.39 38.87 -22.66
C PRO A 349 2.09 38.10 -23.95
N ARG A 350 2.56 36.86 -24.08
CA ARG A 350 2.31 35.99 -25.23
C ARG A 350 0.92 35.35 -25.20
N LYS A 351 0.19 35.43 -24.08
CA LYS A 351 -1.15 34.84 -23.93
C LYS A 351 -2.22 35.64 -24.68
N THR A 352 -3.15 34.94 -25.34
CA THR A 352 -4.33 35.56 -25.95
C THR A 352 -5.50 35.52 -24.98
N LYS A 353 -6.52 36.39 -25.13
CA LYS A 353 -7.71 36.40 -24.25
C LYS A 353 -8.42 35.03 -24.22
N ILE A 354 -8.53 34.37 -25.37
CA ILE A 354 -9.04 32.98 -25.48
C ILE A 354 -8.05 31.99 -24.86
N GLY A 355 -6.76 32.19 -25.06
CA GLY A 355 -5.70 31.38 -24.47
C GLY A 355 -5.70 31.37 -22.94
N ASP A 356 -5.97 32.50 -22.31
CA ASP A 356 -6.14 32.59 -20.85
C ASP A 356 -7.29 31.72 -20.36
N PHE A 357 -8.45 31.76 -21.05
CA PHE A 357 -9.58 30.89 -20.72
C PHE A 357 -9.23 29.40 -20.89
N ILE A 358 -8.58 29.04 -22.00
CA ILE A 358 -8.19 27.65 -22.29
C ILE A 358 -7.24 27.11 -21.21
N ARG A 359 -6.26 27.90 -20.75
CA ARG A 359 -5.30 27.50 -19.72
C ARG A 359 -5.95 27.39 -18.34
N LYS A 360 -6.76 28.37 -17.96
CA LYS A 360 -7.49 28.38 -16.69
C LYS A 360 -8.43 27.19 -16.57
N ALA A 361 -9.09 26.81 -17.67
CA ALA A 361 -9.92 25.61 -17.74
C ALA A 361 -9.11 24.31 -17.98
N SER A 362 -7.79 24.41 -18.18
CA SER A 362 -6.87 23.32 -18.54
C SER A 362 -7.31 22.50 -19.76
N ILE A 363 -8.03 23.18 -20.66
CA ILE A 363 -8.46 22.63 -21.95
C ILE A 363 -7.24 22.46 -22.86
N ASP A 364 -6.16 23.24 -22.66
CA ASP A 364 -4.93 23.16 -23.46
C ASP A 364 -4.28 21.78 -23.44
N GLU A 365 -4.49 21.00 -22.38
CA GLU A 365 -3.85 19.70 -22.17
C GLU A 365 -4.64 18.53 -22.76
N LEU A 366 -5.89 18.75 -23.21
CA LEU A 366 -6.73 17.68 -23.76
C LEU A 366 -6.13 16.95 -24.98
N PRO A 367 -5.35 17.57 -25.88
CA PRO A 367 -4.67 16.84 -26.96
C PRO A 367 -3.66 15.79 -26.46
N GLN A 368 -3.22 15.84 -25.19
CA GLN A 368 -2.32 14.84 -24.61
C GLN A 368 -2.94 13.44 -24.54
N PHE A 369 -4.27 13.29 -24.63
CA PHE A 369 -4.89 11.97 -24.79
C PHE A 369 -4.41 11.24 -26.06
N ILE A 370 -3.95 11.97 -27.09
CA ILE A 370 -3.29 11.38 -28.26
C ILE A 370 -1.93 10.77 -27.84
N ASN A 371 -1.15 11.45 -27.00
CA ASN A 371 0.10 10.90 -26.45
C ASN A 371 -0.15 9.65 -25.59
N VAL A 372 -1.26 9.62 -24.86
CA VAL A 372 -1.69 8.44 -24.10
C VAL A 372 -1.99 7.28 -25.05
N LEU A 373 -2.76 7.52 -26.11
CA LEU A 373 -3.06 6.50 -27.13
C LEU A 373 -1.77 5.95 -27.75
N LEU A 374 -0.83 6.82 -28.14
CA LEU A 374 0.49 6.48 -28.70
C LEU A 374 1.43 5.78 -27.69
N GLY A 375 1.06 5.74 -26.41
CA GLY A 375 1.84 5.08 -25.36
C GLY A 375 3.04 5.86 -24.86
N GLN A 376 3.13 7.16 -25.18
CA GLN A 376 4.15 8.08 -24.68
C GLN A 376 3.80 8.65 -23.30
N MET A 377 2.51 8.73 -23.00
CA MET A 377 1.97 9.18 -21.71
C MET A 377 0.99 8.15 -21.15
N SER A 378 0.58 8.36 -19.89
CA SER A 378 -0.54 7.70 -19.21
C SER A 378 -1.61 8.75 -18.86
N VAL A 379 -2.84 8.32 -18.57
CA VAL A 379 -3.87 9.25 -18.06
C VAL A 379 -3.43 9.83 -16.71
N VAL A 380 -2.86 8.97 -15.85
CA VAL A 380 -2.37 9.33 -14.52
C VAL A 380 -0.88 9.02 -14.42
N GLY A 381 -0.08 9.98 -13.99
CA GLY A 381 1.37 9.84 -13.82
C GLY A 381 2.06 11.17 -13.50
N PRO A 382 3.39 11.17 -13.31
CA PRO A 382 4.16 12.39 -13.08
C PRO A 382 4.03 13.38 -14.24
N ARG A 383 3.90 14.68 -13.95
CA ARG A 383 3.75 15.69 -15.01
C ARG A 383 5.02 15.80 -15.87
N PRO A 384 4.94 15.72 -17.21
CA PRO A 384 6.12 15.80 -18.08
C PRO A 384 6.73 17.20 -18.09
N HIS A 385 8.04 17.30 -17.86
CA HIS A 385 8.76 18.57 -17.82
C HIS A 385 9.53 18.84 -19.11
N MET A 386 9.79 20.12 -19.38
CA MET A 386 10.66 20.57 -20.47
C MET A 386 12.06 19.98 -20.26
N LEU A 387 12.74 19.68 -21.36
CA LEU A 387 14.10 19.10 -21.31
C LEU A 387 15.05 19.97 -20.48
N LYS A 388 15.02 21.30 -20.70
CA LYS A 388 15.79 22.28 -19.93
C LYS A 388 15.53 22.21 -18.42
N HIS A 389 14.27 22.13 -18.00
CA HIS A 389 13.93 21.99 -16.58
C HIS A 389 14.37 20.64 -16.01
N THR A 390 14.28 19.57 -16.81
CA THR A 390 14.81 18.27 -16.38
C THR A 390 16.32 18.36 -16.16
N GLU A 391 17.06 19.01 -17.06
CA GLU A 391 18.50 19.24 -16.90
C GLU A 391 18.81 20.07 -15.64
N GLU A 392 18.17 21.23 -15.48
CA GLU A 392 18.38 22.13 -14.34
C GLU A 392 18.03 21.45 -13.00
N TYR A 393 16.81 20.93 -12.87
CA TYR A 393 16.36 20.34 -11.61
C TYR A 393 17.03 19.00 -11.29
N SER A 394 17.50 18.25 -12.30
CA SER A 394 18.28 17.03 -12.04
C SER A 394 19.61 17.30 -11.32
N ARG A 395 20.17 18.51 -11.48
CA ARG A 395 21.38 18.96 -10.78
C ARG A 395 21.09 19.52 -9.39
N LEU A 396 19.89 20.09 -9.19
CA LEU A 396 19.52 20.80 -7.96
C LEU A 396 18.78 19.93 -6.95
N ILE A 397 18.04 18.92 -7.40
CA ILE A 397 17.12 18.13 -6.57
C ILE A 397 17.56 16.68 -6.53
N ASP A 398 17.86 16.19 -5.32
CA ASP A 398 18.17 14.77 -5.11
C ASP A 398 17.01 13.88 -5.56
N LYS A 399 17.33 12.74 -6.20
CA LYS A 399 16.37 11.75 -6.71
C LYS A 399 15.36 12.31 -7.73
N TYR A 400 15.61 13.48 -8.34
CA TYR A 400 14.73 14.05 -9.37
C TYR A 400 14.40 13.07 -10.49
N MET A 401 15.41 12.30 -10.93
CA MET A 401 15.27 11.39 -12.07
C MET A 401 14.32 10.21 -11.82
N VAL A 402 14.07 9.83 -10.57
CA VAL A 402 13.22 8.69 -10.20
C VAL A 402 11.80 8.79 -10.79
N ARG A 403 11.28 10.01 -10.94
CA ARG A 403 9.94 10.23 -11.53
C ARG A 403 9.82 9.76 -12.99
N HIS A 404 10.93 9.55 -13.68
CA HIS A 404 10.95 9.06 -15.06
C HIS A 404 10.93 7.53 -15.15
N LEU A 405 10.92 6.78 -14.04
CA LEU A 405 10.79 5.31 -14.07
C LEU A 405 9.40 4.85 -14.56
N VAL A 406 8.43 5.75 -14.62
CA VAL A 406 7.07 5.49 -15.14
C VAL A 406 6.70 6.50 -16.20
N LYS A 407 5.72 6.17 -17.03
CA LYS A 407 5.18 7.10 -18.04
C LYS A 407 4.63 8.37 -17.38
N PRO A 408 4.91 9.55 -17.95
CA PRO A 408 4.32 10.79 -17.48
C PRO A 408 2.81 10.81 -17.70
N GLY A 409 2.11 11.58 -16.87
CA GLY A 409 0.64 11.68 -16.84
C GLY A 409 0.09 13.00 -17.37
N ILE A 410 -1.16 12.98 -17.84
CA ILE A 410 -1.95 14.20 -18.06
C ILE A 410 -2.29 14.83 -16.69
N THR A 411 -2.80 13.98 -15.78
CA THR A 411 -2.97 14.30 -14.36
C THR A 411 -2.06 13.42 -13.50
N GLY A 412 -1.94 13.74 -12.21
CA GLY A 412 -1.02 13.07 -11.31
C GLY A 412 -1.24 13.45 -9.85
N TRP A 413 -0.66 12.66 -8.96
CA TRP A 413 -0.80 12.85 -7.51
C TRP A 413 -0.34 14.25 -7.07
N ALA A 414 0.79 14.72 -7.60
CA ALA A 414 1.29 16.05 -7.28
C ALA A 414 0.32 17.16 -7.71
N GLN A 415 -0.27 17.05 -8.91
CA GLN A 415 -1.25 18.03 -9.40
C GLN A 415 -2.47 18.12 -8.48
N VAL A 416 -3.05 16.98 -8.08
CA VAL A 416 -4.25 16.96 -7.24
C VAL A 416 -3.99 17.23 -5.74
N THR A 417 -2.73 17.41 -5.34
CA THR A 417 -2.34 17.71 -3.94
C THR A 417 -1.72 19.10 -3.77
N GLY A 418 -1.98 20.01 -4.71
CA GLY A 418 -1.57 21.42 -4.61
C GLY A 418 -0.19 21.71 -5.19
N TYR A 419 0.34 20.87 -6.07
CA TYR A 419 1.63 21.09 -6.74
C TYR A 419 1.44 21.22 -8.26
N ARG A 420 0.30 21.77 -8.69
CA ARG A 420 -0.03 21.99 -10.10
C ARG A 420 0.60 23.25 -10.69
N GLY A 421 0.70 24.31 -9.90
CA GLY A 421 1.08 25.66 -10.32
C GLY A 421 2.56 25.83 -10.69
N GLU A 422 2.95 27.09 -10.89
CA GLU A 422 4.33 27.47 -11.18
C GLU A 422 5.27 27.12 -10.03
N THR A 423 6.45 26.59 -10.38
CA THR A 423 7.57 26.37 -9.48
C THR A 423 8.45 27.61 -9.47
N LYS A 424 8.08 28.60 -8.65
CA LYS A 424 8.86 29.83 -8.46
C LYS A 424 10.08 29.57 -7.59
N GLU A 425 9.92 28.70 -6.60
CA GLU A 425 10.95 28.34 -5.63
C GLU A 425 11.33 26.86 -5.75
N LEU A 426 12.59 26.53 -5.42
CA LEU A 426 13.11 25.17 -5.52
C LEU A 426 12.32 24.16 -4.66
N TRP A 427 11.93 24.56 -3.44
CA TRP A 427 11.17 23.70 -2.51
C TRP A 427 9.82 23.26 -3.06
N GLN A 428 9.19 24.06 -3.95
CA GLN A 428 7.94 23.69 -4.60
C GLN A 428 8.18 22.54 -5.58
N MET A 429 9.30 22.60 -6.31
CA MET A 429 9.68 21.52 -7.21
C MET A 429 10.06 20.27 -6.42
N GLU A 430 10.80 20.39 -5.31
CA GLU A 430 11.11 19.25 -4.43
C GLU A 430 9.84 18.59 -3.90
N GLY A 431 8.87 19.37 -3.41
CA GLY A 431 7.59 18.84 -2.94
C GLY A 431 6.77 18.17 -4.03
N ARG A 432 6.92 18.58 -5.29
CA ARG A 432 6.36 17.90 -6.47
C ARG A 432 7.06 16.57 -6.73
N VAL A 433 8.40 16.54 -6.76
CA VAL A 433 9.17 15.30 -6.94
C VAL A 433 8.83 14.29 -5.85
N GLN A 434 8.74 14.72 -4.59
CA GLN A 434 8.38 13.85 -3.47
C GLN A 434 7.02 13.17 -3.68
N ARG A 435 6.04 13.90 -4.22
CA ARG A 435 4.69 13.36 -4.51
C ARG A 435 4.68 12.44 -5.72
N ASP A 436 5.45 12.75 -6.76
CA ASP A 436 5.60 11.87 -7.92
C ASP A 436 6.29 10.55 -7.53
N VAL A 437 7.33 10.64 -6.71
CA VAL A 437 8.02 9.50 -6.10
C VAL A 437 7.06 8.67 -5.24
N TRP A 438 6.27 9.32 -4.39
CA TRP A 438 5.28 8.64 -3.56
C TRP A 438 4.23 7.93 -4.40
N TYR A 439 3.74 8.56 -5.47
CA TYR A 439 2.78 7.94 -6.39
C TYR A 439 3.35 6.68 -7.04
N LEU A 440 4.61 6.72 -7.48
CA LEU A 440 5.30 5.57 -8.04
C LEU A 440 5.38 4.43 -7.01
N GLU A 441 5.81 4.72 -5.78
CA GLU A 441 5.95 3.73 -4.70
C GLU A 441 4.62 3.12 -4.24
N HIS A 442 3.50 3.85 -4.39
CA HIS A 442 2.19 3.46 -3.85
C HIS A 442 1.15 3.23 -4.95
N TRP A 443 1.59 3.02 -6.19
CA TRP A 443 0.67 2.86 -7.30
C TRP A 443 -0.30 1.71 -7.05
N THR A 444 -1.59 2.00 -7.20
CA THR A 444 -2.66 1.01 -7.28
C THR A 444 -3.67 1.49 -8.30
N PHE A 445 -4.43 0.57 -8.89
CA PHE A 445 -5.49 0.94 -9.82
C PHE A 445 -6.54 1.87 -9.19
N LEU A 446 -6.88 1.65 -7.91
CA LEU A 446 -7.81 2.52 -7.17
C LEU A 446 -7.26 3.93 -6.94
N LEU A 447 -5.94 4.07 -6.77
CA LEU A 447 -5.31 5.38 -6.64
C LEU A 447 -5.43 6.18 -7.96
N ASP A 448 -5.25 5.54 -9.12
CA ASP A 448 -5.46 6.19 -10.42
C ASP A 448 -6.91 6.71 -10.56
N LEU A 449 -7.90 5.87 -10.23
CA LEU A 449 -9.31 6.28 -10.24
C LEU A 449 -9.59 7.45 -9.27
N TYR A 450 -9.00 7.42 -8.07
CA TYR A 450 -9.13 8.49 -7.10
C TYR A 450 -8.52 9.82 -7.60
N ILE A 451 -7.34 9.76 -8.24
CA ILE A 451 -6.70 10.94 -8.83
C ILE A 451 -7.57 11.52 -9.95
N ILE A 452 -8.15 10.68 -10.81
CA ILE A 452 -9.06 11.12 -11.88
C ILE A 452 -10.29 11.81 -11.28
N TYR A 453 -10.94 11.19 -10.29
CA TYR A 453 -12.07 11.79 -9.58
C TYR A 453 -11.71 13.16 -8.99
N LYS A 454 -10.57 13.25 -8.30
CA LYS A 454 -10.10 14.51 -7.69
C LYS A 454 -9.78 15.55 -8.75
N THR A 455 -9.23 15.15 -9.89
CA THR A 455 -8.97 16.04 -11.03
C THR A 455 -10.27 16.63 -11.58
N ILE A 456 -11.30 15.81 -11.79
CA ILE A 456 -12.61 16.26 -12.29
C ILE A 456 -13.27 17.20 -11.27
N ARG A 457 -13.27 16.82 -10.00
CA ARG A 457 -13.80 17.66 -8.92
C ARG A 457 -13.11 19.02 -8.87
N ASN A 458 -11.78 19.05 -8.94
CA ASN A 458 -11.00 20.28 -8.90
C ASN A 458 -11.26 21.16 -10.13
N ALA A 459 -11.46 20.55 -11.31
CA ALA A 459 -11.85 21.26 -12.53
C ALA A 459 -13.24 21.92 -12.41
N ILE A 460 -14.20 21.27 -11.74
CA ILE A 460 -15.56 21.81 -11.54
C ILE A 460 -15.58 22.90 -10.46
N GLN A 461 -14.88 22.70 -9.34
CA GLN A 461 -14.89 23.63 -8.21
C GLN A 461 -14.04 24.89 -8.45
N GLY A 462 -13.12 24.83 -9.42
CA GLY A 462 -12.13 25.88 -9.67
C GLY A 462 -11.02 25.86 -8.63
N GLU A 463 -9.77 25.72 -9.08
CA GLU A 463 -8.60 25.80 -8.19
C GLU A 463 -8.02 27.21 -8.20
N LYS A 464 -7.70 27.76 -7.01
CA LYS A 464 -7.00 29.05 -6.88
C LYS A 464 -5.58 29.03 -7.47
N GLU A 465 -4.98 27.85 -7.61
CA GLU A 465 -3.62 27.67 -8.14
C GLU A 465 -3.56 27.19 -9.60
N ALA A 466 -4.72 26.98 -10.25
CA ALA A 466 -4.78 26.73 -11.69
C ALA A 466 -4.69 28.09 -12.42
N TYR A 467 -3.58 28.31 -13.13
CA TYR A 467 -3.30 29.54 -13.87
C TYR A 467 -3.94 29.59 -15.25
#